data_AF-A0A8T2DNI1-F1
#
_entry.id   AF-A0A8T2DNI1-F1
#
_cell.length_a   1.000
_cell.length_b   1.000
_cell.length_c   1.000
_cell.angle_alpha   90.00
_cell.angle_beta   90.00
_cell.angle_gamma   90.00
#
_symmetry.space_group_name_H-M   'P 1'
#
loop_
_entity.id
_entity.type
_entity.pdbx_description
1 polymer ?
#
loop_
_entity_poly.entity_id
_entity_poly.type
_entity_poly.pdbx_seq_one_letter_code
_entity_poly.pdbx_strand_id
1 'polypeptide(L)'
;MGNCQAVDTARVVIQHPNGKEEKLSCPVSASYVMKMNPGHCVSLLISTTALSSASSGHGGPLRLTRIKLLRPTDTLVLGHVYRLITTKEVMKGLMAKKCSKLKKESKGSDDKLEMVKAINSTKLDNEDQVICDYKDYHV
;
A
#
# COMPACT_ATOMS: atom_id res chain seq x y z
N MET A 1 -8.48 -45.23 6.88
CA MET A 1 -9.23 -44.41 5.91
C MET A 1 -9.64 -43.12 6.58
N GLY A 2 -8.98 -42.02 6.25
CA GLY A 2 -9.36 -40.68 6.70
C GLY A 2 -8.95 -39.72 5.60
N ASN A 3 -9.84 -39.47 4.64
CA ASN A 3 -9.61 -38.43 3.64
C ASN A 3 -9.70 -37.10 4.38
N CYS A 4 -8.56 -36.45 4.59
CA CYS A 4 -8.52 -35.07 5.00
C CYS A 4 -9.28 -34.25 3.95
N GLN A 5 -10.52 -33.85 4.25
CA GLN A 5 -11.19 -32.77 3.54
C GLN A 5 -10.55 -31.45 3.97
N ALA A 6 -9.27 -31.28 3.65
CA ALA A 6 -8.69 -29.94 3.58
C ALA A 6 -9.13 -29.35 2.23
N VAL A 7 -10.43 -29.07 2.10
CA VAL A 7 -10.92 -28.20 1.03
C VAL A 7 -10.40 -26.82 1.40
N ASP A 8 -9.24 -26.51 0.83
CA ASP A 8 -8.58 -25.21 0.91
C ASP A 8 -9.60 -24.14 0.51
N THR A 9 -10.26 -23.56 1.51
CA THR A 9 -11.20 -22.45 1.32
C THR A 9 -10.40 -21.16 1.38
N ALA A 10 -9.28 -21.10 0.66
CA ALA A 10 -8.55 -19.86 0.50
C ALA A 10 -9.49 -18.84 -0.15
N ARG A 11 -9.67 -17.69 0.51
CA ARG A 11 -10.46 -16.57 0.02
C ARG A 11 -9.55 -15.40 -0.25
N VAL A 12 -9.93 -14.55 -1.19
CA VAL A 12 -9.40 -13.18 -1.23
C VAL A 12 -10.06 -12.44 -0.08
N VAL A 13 -9.27 -11.79 0.76
CA VAL A 13 -9.78 -10.95 1.86
C VAL A 13 -9.44 -9.49 1.55
N ILE A 14 -10.43 -8.60 1.55
CA ILE A 14 -10.25 -7.16 1.31
C ILE A 14 -10.73 -6.40 2.55
N GLN A 15 -9.80 -5.69 3.19
CA GLN A 15 -10.07 -4.88 4.37
C GLN A 15 -10.32 -3.43 3.97
N HIS A 16 -11.45 -2.89 4.41
CA HIS A 16 -11.82 -1.49 4.20
C HIS A 16 -11.31 -0.62 5.36
N PRO A 17 -11.06 0.68 5.12
CA PRO A 17 -10.69 1.63 6.19
C PRO A 17 -11.75 1.71 7.30
N ASN A 18 -13.01 1.41 6.99
CA ASN A 18 -14.14 1.44 7.94
C ASN A 18 -14.21 0.19 8.83
N GLY A 19 -13.22 -0.71 8.77
CA GLY A 19 -13.20 -1.97 9.51
C GLY A 19 -14.03 -3.11 8.89
N LYS A 20 -14.77 -2.84 7.81
CA LYS A 20 -15.47 -3.88 7.03
C LYS A 20 -14.45 -4.78 6.32
N GLU A 21 -14.75 -6.07 6.26
CA GLU A 21 -13.99 -7.06 5.49
C GLU A 21 -14.88 -7.69 4.42
N GLU A 22 -14.37 -7.76 3.19
CA GLU A 22 -15.01 -8.42 2.05
C GLU A 22 -14.24 -9.70 1.69
N LYS A 23 -14.96 -10.81 1.46
CA LYS A 23 -14.37 -12.12 1.15
C LYS A 23 -14.86 -12.61 -0.19
N LEU A 24 -13.94 -12.89 -1.10
CA LEU A 24 -14.26 -13.40 -2.44
C LEU A 24 -13.71 -14.83 -2.60
N SER A 25 -14.49 -15.70 -3.24
CA SER A 25 -14.10 -17.08 -3.56
C SER A 25 -13.32 -17.21 -4.86
N CYS A 26 -13.21 -16.13 -5.64
CA CYS A 26 -12.49 -16.12 -6.90
C CYS A 26 -11.43 -15.00 -6.92
N PRO A 27 -10.35 -15.18 -7.68
CA PRO A 27 -9.44 -14.09 -7.97
C PRO A 27 -10.16 -12.96 -8.69
N VAL A 28 -9.81 -11.73 -8.35
CA VAL A 28 -10.37 -10.53 -8.98
C VAL A 28 -9.26 -9.55 -9.34
N SER A 29 -9.43 -8.76 -10.39
CA SER A 29 -8.44 -7.75 -10.74
C SER A 29 -8.47 -6.59 -9.74
N ALA A 30 -7.31 -6.00 -9.47
CA ALA A 30 -7.24 -4.81 -8.63
C ALA A 30 -8.01 -3.64 -9.27
N SER A 31 -7.96 -3.52 -10.61
CA SER A 31 -8.76 -2.53 -11.35
C SER A 31 -10.26 -2.65 -11.10
N TYR A 32 -10.80 -3.87 -11.00
CA TYR A 32 -12.20 -4.08 -10.69
C TYR A 32 -12.55 -3.56 -9.28
N VAL A 33 -11.74 -3.95 -8.29
CA VAL A 33 -11.94 -3.51 -6.89
C VAL A 33 -11.80 -1.99 -6.75
N MET A 34 -10.85 -1.38 -7.44
CA MET A 34 -10.66 0.08 -7.44
C MET A 34 -11.83 0.83 -8.08
N LYS A 35 -12.45 0.29 -9.14
CA LYS A 35 -13.66 0.87 -9.74
C LYS A 35 -14.86 0.84 -8.79
N MET A 36 -14.99 -0.24 -8.02
CA MET A 36 -16.06 -0.40 -7.03
C MET A 36 -15.84 0.47 -5.78
N ASN A 37 -14.62 0.96 -5.56
CA ASN A 37 -14.23 1.73 -4.38
C ASN A 37 -13.52 3.03 -4.81
N PRO A 38 -14.26 4.05 -5.31
CA PRO A 38 -13.65 5.29 -5.77
C PRO A 38 -12.86 5.97 -4.64
N GLY A 39 -11.76 6.62 -5.01
CA GLY A 39 -10.85 7.28 -4.05
C GLY A 39 -9.95 6.32 -3.25
N HIS A 40 -9.95 5.02 -3.57
CA HIS A 40 -9.13 4.02 -2.89
C HIS A 40 -8.23 3.25 -3.85
N CYS A 41 -7.04 2.92 -3.38
CA CYS A 41 -6.10 1.99 -4.01
C CYS A 41 -6.08 0.67 -3.24
N VAL A 42 -5.71 -0.42 -3.92
CA VAL A 42 -5.58 -1.74 -3.30
C VAL A 42 -4.12 -2.01 -2.95
N SER A 43 -3.88 -2.58 -1.77
CA SER A 43 -2.56 -3.02 -1.33
C SER A 43 -2.59 -4.45 -0.82
N LEU A 44 -1.49 -5.19 -0.97
CA LEU A 44 -1.28 -6.52 -0.40
C LEU A 44 -0.59 -6.40 0.96
N LEU A 45 -1.15 -7.06 1.97
CA LEU A 45 -0.58 -7.19 3.30
C LEU A 45 0.32 -8.43 3.36
N ILE A 46 1.61 -8.22 3.56
CA ILE A 46 2.63 -9.27 3.64
C ILE A 46 3.12 -9.34 5.08
N SER A 47 2.59 -10.28 5.84
CA SER A 47 3.03 -10.55 7.21
C SER A 47 4.24 -11.48 7.17
N THR A 48 5.42 -10.98 7.52
CA THR A 48 6.63 -11.79 7.70
C THR A 48 6.90 -11.96 9.18
N THR A 49 6.83 -13.19 9.68
CA THR A 49 7.34 -13.53 11.01
C THR A 49 8.84 -13.75 10.90
N ALA A 50 9.65 -12.75 11.29
CA ALA A 50 11.08 -12.98 11.42
C ALA A 50 11.32 -13.75 12.73
N LEU A 51 11.64 -15.03 12.62
CA LEU A 51 12.29 -15.76 13.71
C LEU A 51 13.69 -15.16 13.85
N SER A 52 13.83 -14.17 14.72
CA SER A 52 15.16 -13.72 15.14
C SER A 52 15.80 -14.92 15.84
N SER A 53 16.78 -15.55 15.20
CA SER A 53 17.65 -16.53 15.85
C SER A 53 18.52 -15.75 16.83
N ALA A 54 17.94 -15.46 18.00
CA ALA A 54 18.66 -14.83 19.08
C ALA A 54 19.50 -15.92 19.75
N SER A 55 20.78 -15.98 19.34
CA SER A 55 21.83 -16.23 20.32
C SER A 55 21.60 -15.27 21.48
N SER A 56 21.12 -15.83 22.60
CA SER A 56 21.09 -15.25 23.94
C SER A 56 20.51 -13.84 24.09
N GLY A 57 19.24 -13.75 24.50
CA GLY A 57 18.72 -12.64 25.31
C GLY A 57 17.54 -11.85 24.73
N HIS A 58 16.33 -12.14 25.20
CA HIS A 58 15.19 -11.21 25.29
C HIS A 58 14.70 -10.48 24.02
N GLY A 59 14.49 -11.21 22.92
CA GLY A 59 13.76 -10.68 21.76
C GLY A 59 12.69 -11.66 21.29
N GLY A 60 11.42 -11.43 21.63
CA GLY A 60 10.31 -12.17 21.03
C GLY A 60 10.25 -11.97 19.51
N PRO A 61 9.60 -12.88 18.76
CA PRO A 61 9.55 -12.79 17.30
C PRO A 61 8.91 -11.47 16.84
N LEU A 62 9.67 -10.64 16.11
CA LEU A 62 9.16 -9.41 15.51
C LEU A 62 8.32 -9.77 14.28
N ARG A 63 7.02 -9.53 14.38
CA ARG A 63 6.09 -9.60 13.24
C ARG A 63 6.21 -8.30 12.44
N LEU A 64 6.92 -8.38 11.32
CA LEU A 64 7.04 -7.27 10.37
C LEU A 64 5.93 -7.40 9.33
N THR A 65 5.09 -6.38 9.23
CA THR A 65 4.03 -6.31 8.23
C THR A 65 4.46 -5.35 7.13
N ARG A 66 4.82 -5.91 5.96
CA ARG A 66 5.15 -5.12 4.78
C ARG A 66 3.87 -4.93 3.94
N ILE A 67 3.68 -3.73 3.41
CA ILE A 67 2.54 -3.41 2.54
C ILE A 67 3.07 -3.17 1.12
N LYS A 68 2.46 -3.83 0.13
CA LYS A 68 2.74 -3.61 -1.30
C LYS A 68 1.53 -2.97 -1.94
N LEU A 69 1.67 -1.73 -2.40
CA LEU A 69 0.65 -1.09 -3.25
C LEU A 69 0.56 -1.84 -4.58
N LEU A 70 -0.65 -2.23 -4.98
CA LEU A 70 -0.88 -3.02 -6.19
C LEU A 70 -1.15 -2.14 -7.39
N ARG A 71 -0.91 -2.75 -8.56
CA ARG A 71 -1.32 -2.20 -9.84
C ARG A 71 -2.74 -2.60 -10.23
N PRO A 72 -3.55 -1.76 -10.89
CA PRO A 72 -4.79 -2.17 -11.56
C PRO A 72 -4.66 -3.36 -12.51
N THR A 73 -3.46 -3.60 -13.05
CA THR A 73 -3.15 -4.80 -13.84
C THR A 73 -2.83 -6.03 -12.99
N ASP A 74 -2.55 -5.86 -11.70
CA ASP A 74 -2.32 -6.97 -10.78
C ASP A 74 -3.66 -7.63 -10.38
N THR A 75 -3.57 -8.90 -9.99
CA THR A 75 -4.72 -9.73 -9.60
C THR A 75 -4.66 -10.03 -8.11
N LEU A 76 -5.80 -9.91 -7.42
CA LEU A 76 -5.96 -10.36 -6.05
C LEU A 76 -6.16 -11.88 -6.08
N VAL A 77 -5.20 -12.60 -5.53
CA VAL A 77 -5.16 -14.07 -5.49
C VAL A 77 -5.67 -14.59 -4.16
N LEU A 78 -6.20 -15.82 -4.17
CA LEU A 78 -6.76 -16.47 -3.00
C LEU A 78 -5.69 -16.70 -1.92
N GLY A 79 -6.10 -16.66 -0.65
CA GLY A 79 -5.21 -16.93 0.48
C GLY A 79 -4.41 -15.70 0.93
N HIS A 80 -4.65 -14.56 0.29
CA HIS A 80 -3.99 -13.30 0.62
C HIS A 80 -4.97 -12.28 1.20
N VAL A 81 -4.42 -11.40 2.03
CA VAL A 81 -5.13 -10.27 2.64
C VAL A 81 -4.72 -8.99 1.94
N TYR A 82 -5.72 -8.27 1.46
CA TYR A 82 -5.59 -6.98 0.80
C TYR A 82 -6.24 -5.90 1.64
N ARG A 83 -5.78 -4.66 1.50
CA ARG A 83 -6.33 -3.50 2.20
C ARG A 83 -6.54 -2.35 1.24
N LEU A 84 -7.70 -1.72 1.35
CA LEU A 84 -7.99 -0.45 0.69
C LEU A 84 -7.31 0.69 1.45
N ILE A 85 -6.63 1.54 0.70
CA ILE A 85 -5.94 2.72 1.22
C ILE A 85 -6.43 3.92 0.43
N THR A 86 -6.72 5.02 1.12
CA THR A 86 -7.18 6.24 0.45
C THR A 86 -6.09 6.77 -0.49
N THR A 87 -6.46 7.22 -1.69
CA THR A 87 -5.51 7.83 -2.64
C THR A 87 -4.74 8.99 -2.00
N LYS A 88 -5.40 9.78 -1.12
CA LYS A 88 -4.77 10.86 -0.35
C LYS A 88 -3.60 10.38 0.52
N GLU A 89 -3.76 9.24 1.20
CA GLU A 89 -2.71 8.66 2.05
C GLU A 89 -1.54 8.14 1.21
N VAL A 90 -1.85 7.49 0.08
CA VAL A 90 -0.85 7.02 -0.88
C VAL A 90 -0.02 8.20 -1.41
N MET A 91 -0.69 9.26 -1.86
CA MET A 91 -0.01 10.46 -2.37
C MET A 91 0.85 11.13 -1.30
N LYS A 92 0.33 11.27 -0.06
CA LYS A 92 1.10 11.84 1.06
C LYS A 92 2.37 11.03 1.33
N GLY A 93 2.28 9.70 1.35
CA GLY A 93 3.43 8.81 1.55
C GLY A 93 4.44 8.87 0.40
N LEU A 94 3.97 8.90 -0.84
CA LEU A 94 4.82 8.99 -2.02
C LEU A 94 5.57 10.32 -2.09
N MET A 95 4.89 11.43 -1.80
CA MET A 95 5.51 12.76 -1.76
C MET A 95 6.56 12.86 -0.65
N ALA A 96 6.31 12.30 0.54
CA ALA A 96 7.32 12.23 1.60
C ALA A 96 8.56 11.40 1.20
N LYS A 97 8.35 10.31 0.45
CA LYS A 97 9.44 9.50 -0.10
C LYS A 97 10.22 10.22 -1.21
N LYS A 98 9.56 11.06 -2.02
CA LYS A 98 10.20 11.86 -3.07
C LYS A 98 11.01 13.03 -2.48
N CYS A 99 10.46 13.75 -1.51
CA CYS A 99 11.15 14.86 -0.84
C CYS A 99 12.37 14.42 -0.01
N SER A 100 12.34 13.21 0.56
CA SER A 100 13.51 12.65 1.27
C SER A 100 14.67 12.25 0.32
N LYS A 101 14.39 11.95 -0.95
CA LYS A 101 15.42 11.76 -1.98
C LYS A 101 16.08 13.07 -2.41
N LEU A 102 15.34 14.17 -2.46
CA LEU A 102 15.88 15.49 -2.83
C LEU A 102 16.79 16.09 -1.74
N LYS A 103 16.63 15.72 -0.47
CA LYS A 103 17.52 16.18 0.62
C LYS A 103 18.89 15.49 0.65
N LYS A 104 19.11 14.45 -0.17
CA LYS A 104 20.41 13.77 -0.29
C LYS A 104 21.26 14.35 -1.43
N GLU A 105 20.65 15.10 -2.34
CA GLU A 105 21.30 15.83 -3.44
C GLU A 105 21.53 17.32 -3.09
N SER A 106 21.30 17.73 -1.83
CA SER A 106 21.59 19.08 -1.35
C SER A 106 22.51 19.04 -0.13
N LYS A 107 23.71 18.49 -0.30
CA LYS A 107 24.88 18.88 0.51
C LYS A 107 25.70 19.85 -0.33
N GLY A 108 25.24 21.10 -0.39
CA GLY A 108 25.90 22.17 -1.09
C GLY A 108 25.14 23.47 -0.87
N SER A 109 25.80 24.40 -0.19
CA SER A 109 25.42 25.79 0.10
C SER A 109 24.20 26.03 1.00
N ASP A 110 24.52 26.44 2.24
CA ASP A 110 23.80 27.47 2.99
C ASP A 110 23.20 28.52 2.06
N ASP A 111 21.89 28.72 2.15
CA ASP A 111 21.32 30.04 2.43
C ASP A 111 19.78 29.99 2.39
N LYS A 112 19.21 30.54 3.46
CA LYS A 112 17.91 31.23 3.49
C LYS A 112 16.62 30.41 3.46
N LEU A 113 16.18 30.13 4.69
CA LEU A 113 14.79 30.15 5.16
C LEU A 113 13.93 31.22 4.45
N GLU A 114 13.11 30.83 3.46
CA GLU A 114 11.78 31.41 3.15
C GLU A 114 11.14 30.73 1.93
N MET A 115 10.59 29.51 2.09
CA MET A 115 9.66 28.97 1.09
C MET A 115 8.67 27.95 1.70
N VAL A 116 8.15 28.24 2.90
CA VAL A 116 7.11 27.41 3.53
C VAL A 116 5.69 27.92 3.24
N LYS A 117 5.53 29.01 2.47
CA LYS A 117 4.24 29.68 2.23
C LYS A 117 3.70 29.59 0.79
N ALA A 118 4.23 28.70 -0.06
CA ALA A 118 3.75 28.54 -1.43
C ALA A 118 3.00 27.21 -1.70
N ILE A 119 2.98 26.27 -0.74
CA ILE A 119 2.41 24.92 -0.95
C ILE A 119 0.93 24.83 -0.50
N ASN A 120 0.38 25.88 0.12
CA ASN A 120 -0.98 25.88 0.66
C ASN A 120 -2.05 26.51 -0.25
N SER A 121 -1.73 26.87 -1.51
CA SER A 121 -2.67 27.69 -2.32
C SER A 121 -2.93 27.26 -3.76
N THR A 122 -2.44 26.12 -4.24
CA THR A 122 -2.94 25.60 -5.54
C THR A 122 -4.15 24.70 -5.31
N LYS A 123 -5.31 25.37 -5.25
CA LYS A 123 -6.60 24.95 -5.81
C LYS A 123 -6.78 23.45 -6.04
N LEU A 124 -7.57 22.84 -5.16
CA LEU A 124 -8.23 21.56 -5.37
C LEU A 124 -9.42 21.77 -6.32
N ASP A 125 -9.13 22.01 -7.60
CA ASP A 125 -10.13 21.98 -8.66
C ASP A 125 -9.48 21.40 -9.93
N ASN A 126 -9.31 20.09 -9.92
CA ASN A 126 -9.09 19.27 -11.12
C ASN A 126 -9.44 17.82 -10.77
N GLU A 127 -10.73 17.57 -10.55
CA GLU A 127 -11.27 16.27 -10.14
C GLU A 127 -11.39 15.26 -11.31
N ASP A 128 -10.93 15.60 -12.52
CA ASP A 128 -11.11 14.74 -13.71
C ASP A 128 -9.81 14.32 -14.43
N GLN A 129 -8.62 14.63 -13.90
CA GLN A 129 -7.36 14.30 -14.59
C GLN A 129 -6.26 13.74 -13.68
N VAL A 130 -6.62 12.94 -12.69
CA VAL A 130 -5.66 12.01 -12.07
C VAL A 130 -6.15 10.59 -12.31
N ILE A 131 -6.22 10.23 -13.61
CA ILE A 131 -5.82 8.89 -14.00
C ILE A 131 -4.48 8.71 -13.33
N CYS A 132 -4.43 7.90 -12.27
CA CYS A 132 -3.20 7.58 -11.57
C CYS A 132 -2.24 7.06 -12.62
N ASP A 133 -1.37 7.93 -13.13
CA ASP A 133 -0.61 7.68 -14.33
C ASP A 133 0.27 6.48 -14.01
N TYR A 134 -0.10 5.36 -14.64
CA TYR A 134 0.29 4.02 -14.27
C TYR A 134 1.78 3.74 -14.57
N LYS A 135 2.51 4.78 -14.96
CA LYS A 135 3.78 4.75 -15.68
C LYS A 135 5.02 4.87 -14.80
N ASP A 136 4.91 5.18 -13.51
CA ASP A 136 6.06 5.26 -12.58
C ASP A 136 6.21 3.99 -11.70
N TYR A 137 5.50 2.90 -12.02
CA TYR A 137 5.61 1.61 -11.32
C TYR A 137 6.71 0.69 -11.90
N HIS A 138 7.84 1.26 -12.33
CA HIS A 138 9.04 0.49 -12.65
C HIS A 138 10.05 0.70 -11.52
N VAL A 139 10.15 -0.29 -10.62
CA VAL A 139 11.35 -0.50 -9.79
C VAL A 139 12.30 -1.36 -10.60
#